data_AF-A0A932VDJ1-F1
#
_entry.id   AF-A0A932VDJ1-F1
#
_cell.length_a   1.000
_cell.length_b   1.000
_cell.length_c   1.000
_cell.angle_alpha   90.00
_cell.angle_beta   90.00
_cell.angle_gamma   90.00
#
_symmetry.space_group_name_H-M   'P 1'
#
loop_
_entity.id
_entity.type
_entity.pdbx_description
1 polymer ?
#
loop_
_entity_poly.entity_id
_entity_poly.type
_entity_poly.pdbx_seq_one_letter_code
_entity_poly.pdbx_strand_id
1 'polypeptide(L)'
;RLNGMLLIPALVVHAWVNRKTLSRRQLKGILGIAAAMSGGWFVYLCMNRYLYDNWTYFLAQTSKQWGINLALPFTGVWTAIQMWGGRSAEEKITIIIMEVGFTLVALALTPLLARRSRALEFTYVALNMLLFVSMDFWLSRPRYLLTLFPLFIAVAPWISRGPLRLALYLFGSAALFGIYWALYLNAQWAH
;
A
#
# COMPACT_ATOMS: atom_id res chain seq x y z
N ARG A 1 -0.16 1.42 12.45
CA ARG A 1 -0.10 0.56 11.23
C ARG A 1 1.31 0.65 10.65
N LEU A 2 1.92 -0.48 10.25
CA LEU A 2 3.30 -0.55 9.74
C LEU A 2 3.55 0.35 8.52
N ASN A 3 2.58 0.46 7.61
CA ASN A 3 2.69 1.29 6.40
C ASN A 3 3.05 2.76 6.70
N GLY A 4 2.54 3.32 7.80
CA GLY A 4 2.86 4.69 8.21
C GLY A 4 4.34 4.84 8.57
N MET A 5 4.93 3.84 9.23
CA MET A 5 6.34 3.88 9.61
C MET A 5 7.28 3.88 8.39
N LEU A 6 6.82 3.38 7.24
CA LEU A 6 7.58 3.43 5.98
C LEU A 6 7.78 4.86 5.45
N LEU A 7 7.05 5.84 5.99
CA LEU A 7 7.30 7.26 5.69
C LEU A 7 8.63 7.73 6.28
N ILE A 8 9.08 7.17 7.40
CA ILE A 8 10.35 7.55 8.05
C ILE A 8 11.54 7.30 7.11
N PRO A 9 11.79 6.08 6.60
CA PRO A 9 12.88 5.85 5.66
C PRO A 9 12.69 6.64 4.36
N ALA A 10 11.46 6.86 3.89
CA ALA A 10 11.21 7.71 2.72
C ALA A 10 11.63 9.18 2.96
N LEU A 11 11.36 9.72 4.15
CA LEU A 11 11.80 11.05 4.57
C LEU A 11 13.32 11.14 4.70
N VAL A 12 13.97 10.10 5.22
CA VAL A 12 15.44 10.01 5.30
C VAL A 12 16.06 10.04 3.90
N VAL A 13 15.55 9.23 2.97
CA VAL A 13 16.02 9.24 1.58
C VAL A 13 15.78 10.61 0.93
N HIS A 14 14.61 11.20 1.13
CA HIS A 14 14.30 12.53 0.61
C HIS A 14 15.28 13.60 1.16
N ALA A 15 15.56 13.57 2.46
CA ALA A 15 16.51 14.47 3.10
C ALA A 15 17.93 14.28 2.57
N TRP A 16 18.34 13.03 2.34
CA TRP A 16 19.67 12.71 1.82
C TRP A 16 19.88 13.15 0.38
N VAL A 17 18.89 12.90 -0.50
CA VAL A 17 18.91 13.31 -1.91
C VAL A 17 18.90 14.84 -2.04
N ASN A 18 18.10 15.53 -1.22
CA ASN A 18 17.94 16.99 -1.27
C ASN A 18 18.78 17.74 -0.24
N ARG A 19 19.84 17.13 0.29
CA ARG A 19 20.64 17.70 1.39
C ARG A 19 21.22 19.09 1.12
N LYS A 20 21.48 19.42 -0.16
CA LYS A 20 22.05 20.71 -0.58
C LYS A 20 21.00 21.80 -0.81
N THR A 21 19.74 21.42 -1.02
CA THR A 21 18.64 22.31 -1.38
C THR A 21 17.66 22.54 -0.23
N LEU A 22 17.71 21.70 0.81
CA LEU A 22 16.81 21.80 1.97
C LEU A 22 17.20 22.96 2.89
N SER A 23 16.21 23.81 3.18
CA SER A 23 16.33 24.83 4.22
C SER A 23 16.31 24.21 5.63
N ARG A 24 16.90 24.91 6.61
CA ARG A 24 16.83 24.51 8.04
C ARG A 24 15.39 24.33 8.54
N ARG A 25 14.43 25.14 8.04
CA ARG A 25 13.01 25.04 8.40
C ARG A 25 12.39 23.74 7.88
N GLN A 26 12.67 23.37 6.63
CA GLN A 26 12.20 22.11 6.06
C GLN A 26 12.81 20.90 6.78
N LEU A 27 14.09 20.96 7.15
CA LEU A 27 14.75 19.88 7.86
C LEU A 27 14.16 19.68 9.28
N LYS A 28 13.87 20.77 10.00
CA LYS A 28 13.11 20.71 11.26
C LYS A 28 11.70 20.13 11.08
N GLY A 29 11.02 20.47 9.99
CA GLY A 29 9.71 19.91 9.65
C GLY A 29 9.77 18.39 9.44
N ILE A 30 10.75 17.92 8.64
CA ILE A 30 10.99 16.50 8.41
C ILE A 30 11.26 15.76 9.73
N LEU A 31 12.15 16.31 10.56
CA LEU A 31 12.46 15.75 11.88
C LEU A 31 11.25 15.74 12.81
N GLY A 32 10.43 16.80 12.79
CA GLY A 32 9.20 16.87 13.58
C GLY A 32 8.19 15.80 13.17
N ILE A 33 8.00 15.57 11.87
CA ILE A 33 7.13 14.50 11.36
C ILE A 33 7.69 13.13 11.78
N ALA A 34 8.97 12.87 11.55
CA ALA A 34 9.60 11.60 11.93
C ALA A 34 9.49 11.34 13.45
N ALA A 35 9.70 12.37 14.28
CA ALA A 35 9.56 12.30 15.72
C ALA A 35 8.11 12.01 16.14
N ALA A 36 7.12 12.69 15.56
CA ALA A 36 5.71 12.45 15.84
C ALA A 36 5.29 11.02 15.50
N MET A 37 5.73 10.49 14.35
CA MET A 37 5.44 9.11 13.95
C MET A 37 6.11 8.08 14.88
N SER A 38 7.36 8.33 15.24
CA SER A 38 8.09 7.46 16.16
C SER A 38 7.48 7.48 17.56
N GLY A 39 7.04 8.65 18.02
CA GLY A 39 6.31 8.81 19.28
C GLY A 39 4.99 8.05 19.29
N GLY A 40 4.19 8.15 18.22
CA GLY A 40 2.95 7.38 18.10
C GLY A 40 3.18 5.86 18.11
N TRP A 41 4.25 5.39 17.46
CA TRP A 41 4.64 3.97 17.53
C TRP A 41 5.10 3.55 18.93
N PHE A 42 5.86 4.41 19.62
CA PHE A 42 6.28 4.15 20.99
C PHE A 42 5.10 4.08 21.96
N VAL A 43 4.13 4.99 21.85
CA VAL A 43 2.89 4.94 22.64
C VAL A 43 2.15 3.63 22.41
N TYR A 44 2.03 3.20 21.15
CA TYR A 44 1.43 1.90 20.81
C TYR A 44 2.16 0.72 21.46
N LEU A 45 3.50 0.73 21.44
CA LEU A 45 4.31 -0.29 22.10
C LEU A 45 4.09 -0.30 23.62
N CYS A 46 4.09 0.87 24.26
CA CYS A 46 3.83 1.01 25.69
C CYS A 46 2.43 0.51 26.06
N MET A 47 1.42 0.79 25.25
CA MET A 47 0.07 0.26 25.45
C MET A 47 0.06 -1.28 25.41
N ASN A 48 0.79 -1.89 24.47
CA ASN A 48 0.86 -3.36 24.39
C ASN A 48 1.53 -3.95 25.63
N ARG A 49 2.63 -3.34 26.10
CA ARG A 49 3.31 -3.78 27.33
C ARG A 49 2.43 -3.58 28.55
N TYR A 50 1.73 -2.46 28.67
CA TYR A 50 0.85 -2.18 29.81
C TYR A 50 -0.34 -3.13 29.89
N LEU A 51 -0.99 -3.43 28.77
CA LEU A 51 -2.21 -4.23 28.74
C LEU A 51 -1.97 -5.75 28.70
N TYR A 52 -0.88 -6.19 28.06
CA TYR A 52 -0.67 -7.62 27.74
C TYR A 52 0.70 -8.15 28.20
N ASP A 53 1.46 -7.36 28.95
CA ASP A 53 2.84 -7.63 29.35
C ASP A 53 3.75 -8.03 28.16
N ASN A 54 3.43 -7.61 26.94
CA ASN A 54 4.18 -7.99 25.74
C ASN A 54 4.17 -6.85 24.71
N TRP A 55 5.36 -6.32 24.39
CA TRP A 55 5.55 -5.23 23.44
C TRP A 55 4.99 -5.51 22.03
N THR A 56 5.06 -6.76 21.58
CA THR A 56 4.68 -7.19 20.24
C THR A 56 3.41 -8.05 20.24
N TYR A 57 2.60 -7.98 21.31
CA TYR A 57 1.40 -8.80 21.48
C TYR A 57 0.51 -8.85 20.23
N PHE A 58 0.17 -7.70 19.65
CA PHE A 58 -0.67 -7.64 18.44
C PHE A 58 -0.02 -8.24 17.20
N LEU A 59 1.31 -8.18 17.04
CA LEU A 59 1.99 -8.85 15.93
C LEU A 59 1.81 -10.36 16.04
N ALA A 60 2.02 -10.90 17.25
CA ALA A 60 1.81 -12.32 17.54
C ALA A 60 0.35 -12.74 17.34
N GLN A 61 -0.62 -11.92 17.80
CA GLN A 61 -2.04 -12.20 17.61
C GLN A 61 -2.46 -12.11 16.13
N THR A 62 -1.91 -11.16 15.38
CA THR A 62 -2.21 -11.02 13.94
C THR A 62 -1.71 -12.24 13.17
N SER A 63 -0.50 -12.72 13.45
CA SER A 63 0.03 -13.95 12.85
C SER A 63 -0.80 -15.17 13.26
N LYS A 64 -1.17 -15.31 14.54
CA LYS A 64 -1.96 -16.46 15.03
C LYS A 64 -3.40 -16.49 14.51
N GLN A 65 -4.10 -15.36 14.50
CA GLN A 65 -5.53 -15.31 14.17
C GLN A 65 -5.79 -15.14 12.67
N TRP A 66 -4.90 -14.42 11.97
CA TRP A 66 -5.10 -14.07 10.57
C TRP A 66 -4.10 -14.75 9.64
N GLY A 67 -3.16 -15.54 10.16
CA GLY A 67 -2.16 -16.25 9.38
C GLY A 67 -1.20 -15.33 8.63
N ILE A 68 -1.12 -14.04 8.99
CA ILE A 68 -0.32 -13.05 8.27
C ILE A 68 1.13 -13.14 8.71
N ASN A 69 1.99 -13.63 7.83
CA ASN A 69 3.44 -13.65 8.00
C ASN A 69 4.16 -12.94 6.85
N LEU A 70 5.40 -12.56 7.12
CA LEU A 70 6.31 -12.09 6.08
C LEU A 70 6.84 -13.31 5.34
N ALA A 71 6.62 -13.33 4.02
CA ALA A 71 7.15 -14.30 3.10
C ALA A 71 8.11 -13.64 2.11
N LEU A 72 8.75 -14.45 1.27
CA LEU A 72 9.52 -13.91 0.16
C LEU A 72 8.60 -13.08 -0.77
N PRO A 73 9.14 -12.05 -1.43
CA PRO A 73 8.39 -11.28 -2.40
C PRO A 73 7.73 -12.21 -3.42
N PHE A 74 6.47 -11.95 -3.74
CA PHE A 74 5.64 -12.66 -4.71
C PHE A 74 5.22 -14.07 -4.31
N THR A 75 5.62 -14.59 -3.14
CA THR A 75 5.15 -15.91 -2.68
C THR A 75 3.63 -15.97 -2.65
N GLY A 76 2.96 -14.97 -2.08
CA GLY A 76 1.49 -14.96 -2.06
C GLY A 76 0.85 -14.72 -3.44
N VAL A 77 1.53 -14.06 -4.40
CA VAL A 77 1.06 -13.99 -5.81
C VAL A 77 1.04 -15.40 -6.39
N TRP A 78 2.15 -16.12 -6.22
CA TRP A 78 2.33 -17.45 -6.77
C TRP A 78 1.32 -18.42 -6.17
N THR A 79 1.14 -18.39 -4.84
CA THR A 79 0.14 -19.19 -4.14
C THR A 79 -1.28 -18.87 -4.62
N ALA A 80 -1.63 -17.59 -4.82
CA ALA A 80 -2.94 -17.19 -5.35
C ALA A 80 -3.18 -17.72 -6.78
N ILE A 81 -2.17 -17.68 -7.66
CA ILE A 81 -2.24 -18.20 -9.02
C ILE A 81 -2.39 -19.74 -9.01
N GLN A 82 -1.62 -20.44 -8.18
CA GLN A 82 -1.70 -21.90 -8.07
C GLN A 82 -3.07 -22.38 -7.56
N MET A 83 -3.71 -21.60 -6.69
CA MET A 83 -5.05 -21.89 -6.18
C MET A 83 -6.18 -21.56 -7.17
N TRP A 84 -5.89 -21.01 -8.36
CA TRP A 84 -6.90 -20.61 -9.35
C TRP A 84 -7.91 -21.73 -9.66
N GLY A 85 -7.44 -22.97 -9.84
CA GLY A 85 -8.30 -24.09 -10.21
C GLY A 85 -9.40 -24.42 -9.18
N GLY A 86 -9.15 -24.15 -7.90
CA GLY A 86 -10.05 -24.51 -6.79
C GLY A 86 -10.95 -23.39 -6.28
N ARG A 87 -10.83 -22.17 -6.84
CA ARG A 87 -11.56 -20.99 -6.36
C ARG A 87 -12.88 -20.74 -7.08
N SER A 88 -13.81 -20.15 -6.36
CA SER A 88 -15.11 -19.71 -6.90
C SER A 88 -14.90 -18.62 -7.96
N ALA A 89 -15.91 -18.39 -8.81
CA ALA A 89 -15.84 -17.34 -9.82
C ALA A 89 -15.64 -15.94 -9.19
N GLU A 90 -16.23 -15.71 -8.04
CA GLU A 90 -16.14 -14.46 -7.28
C GLU A 90 -14.73 -14.26 -6.72
N GLU A 91 -14.16 -15.27 -6.07
CA GLU A 91 -12.79 -15.25 -5.53
C GLU A 91 -11.73 -15.04 -6.62
N LYS A 92 -11.97 -15.59 -7.82
CA LYS A 92 -11.10 -15.35 -8.98
C LYS A 92 -11.11 -13.88 -9.40
N ILE A 93 -12.28 -13.24 -9.40
CA ILE A 93 -12.41 -11.82 -9.74
C ILE A 93 -11.78 -10.96 -8.65
N THR A 94 -12.16 -11.16 -7.39
CA THR A 94 -11.74 -10.29 -6.29
C THR A 94 -10.27 -10.48 -5.93
N ILE A 95 -9.83 -11.71 -5.71
CA ILE A 95 -8.47 -11.96 -5.20
C ILE A 95 -7.47 -11.99 -6.34
N ILE A 96 -7.78 -12.68 -7.45
CA ILE A 96 -6.76 -12.89 -8.47
C ILE A 96 -6.76 -11.76 -9.50
N ILE A 97 -7.88 -11.46 -10.14
CA ILE A 97 -7.92 -10.42 -11.17
C ILE A 97 -7.67 -9.05 -10.55
N MET A 98 -8.40 -8.71 -9.49
CA MET A 98 -8.28 -7.38 -8.89
C MET A 98 -7.03 -7.25 -8.03
N GLU A 99 -6.82 -8.05 -6.99
CA GLU A 99 -5.66 -7.82 -6.11
C GLU A 99 -4.30 -8.01 -6.82
N VAL A 100 -4.13 -9.06 -7.63
CA VAL A 100 -2.89 -9.25 -8.41
C VAL A 100 -2.80 -8.19 -9.49
N GLY A 101 -3.86 -7.94 -10.24
CA GLY A 101 -3.90 -6.92 -11.29
C GLY A 101 -3.52 -5.53 -10.77
N PHE A 102 -4.12 -5.07 -9.67
CA PHE A 102 -3.78 -3.79 -9.04
C PHE A 102 -2.34 -3.77 -8.52
N THR A 103 -1.85 -4.87 -7.95
CA THR A 103 -0.46 -4.97 -7.49
C THR A 103 0.51 -4.81 -8.68
N LEU A 104 0.24 -5.49 -9.80
CA LEU A 104 1.05 -5.40 -11.02
C LEU A 104 0.99 -4.01 -11.65
N VAL A 105 -0.20 -3.40 -11.73
CA VAL A 105 -0.37 -2.03 -12.22
C VAL A 105 0.41 -1.06 -11.34
N ALA A 106 0.31 -1.19 -10.02
CA ALA A 106 1.02 -0.31 -9.10
C ALA A 106 2.55 -0.49 -9.19
N LEU A 107 3.04 -1.72 -9.33
CA LEU A 107 4.45 -2.01 -9.61
C LEU A 107 4.90 -1.35 -10.92
N ALA A 108 4.11 -1.46 -11.99
CA ALA A 108 4.42 -0.87 -13.29
C ALA A 108 4.43 0.68 -13.27
N LEU A 109 3.59 1.30 -12.45
CA LEU A 109 3.53 2.75 -12.30
C LEU A 109 4.59 3.31 -11.35
N THR A 110 5.15 2.51 -10.44
CA THR A 110 6.15 2.94 -9.46
C THR A 110 7.39 3.59 -10.10
N PRO A 111 7.98 3.04 -11.20
CA PRO A 111 9.08 3.69 -11.93
C PRO A 111 8.76 5.08 -12.47
N LEU A 112 7.48 5.43 -12.72
CA LEU A 112 7.09 6.77 -13.18
C LEU A 112 7.36 7.84 -12.11
N LEU A 113 7.31 7.47 -10.83
CA LEU A 113 7.65 8.38 -9.73
C LEU A 113 9.14 8.71 -9.71
N ALA A 114 10.00 7.73 -9.96
CA ALA A 114 11.44 7.94 -10.06
C ALA A 114 11.79 8.90 -11.22
N ARG A 115 11.14 8.74 -12.38
CA ARG A 115 11.36 9.60 -13.56
C ARG A 115 10.95 11.07 -13.36
N ARG A 116 10.13 11.37 -12.36
CA ARG A 116 9.67 12.74 -12.06
C ARG A 116 10.41 13.39 -10.89
N SER A 117 11.57 12.85 -10.49
CA SER A 117 12.37 13.33 -9.36
C SER A 117 11.60 13.39 -8.03
N ARG A 118 10.56 12.57 -7.89
CA ARG A 118 9.70 12.48 -6.70
C ARG A 118 10.26 11.43 -5.75
N ALA A 119 11.44 11.70 -5.20
CA ALA A 119 12.18 10.73 -4.39
C ALA A 119 11.40 10.28 -3.14
N LEU A 120 10.69 11.21 -2.48
CA LEU A 120 9.89 10.89 -1.30
C LEU A 120 8.75 9.92 -1.65
N GLU A 121 7.98 10.27 -2.68
CA GLU A 121 6.83 9.48 -3.13
C GLU A 121 7.26 8.14 -3.70
N PHE A 122 8.35 8.11 -4.47
CA PHE A 122 8.93 6.87 -5.00
C PHE A 122 9.34 5.95 -3.86
N THR A 123 10.14 6.41 -2.90
CA THR A 123 10.61 5.55 -1.80
C THR A 123 9.45 5.10 -0.94
N TYR A 124 8.49 5.97 -0.64
CA TYR A 124 7.30 5.58 0.12
C TYR A 124 6.46 4.51 -0.60
N VAL A 125 6.19 4.70 -1.89
CA VAL A 125 5.43 3.73 -2.69
C VAL A 125 6.20 2.42 -2.88
N ALA A 126 7.49 2.47 -3.14
CA ALA A 126 8.34 1.29 -3.32
C ALA A 126 8.41 0.44 -2.05
N LEU A 127 8.56 1.07 -0.88
CA LEU A 127 8.57 0.36 0.41
C LEU A 127 7.20 -0.26 0.72
N ASN A 128 6.10 0.46 0.45
CA ASN A 128 4.75 -0.09 0.61
C ASN A 128 4.52 -1.26 -0.37
N MET A 129 4.97 -1.15 -1.61
CA MET A 129 4.91 -2.24 -2.60
C MET A 129 5.69 -3.46 -2.12
N LEU A 130 6.93 -3.26 -1.66
CA LEU A 130 7.74 -4.34 -1.13
C LEU A 130 7.03 -5.04 0.04
N LEU A 131 6.43 -4.27 0.94
CA LEU A 131 5.66 -4.81 2.06
C LEU A 131 4.45 -5.61 1.58
N PHE A 132 3.67 -5.13 0.61
CA PHE A 132 2.48 -5.83 0.10
C PHE A 132 2.79 -7.10 -0.69
N VAL A 133 3.91 -7.09 -1.40
CA VAL A 133 4.37 -8.24 -2.18
C VAL A 133 5.03 -9.29 -1.28
N SER A 134 5.48 -8.91 -0.07
CA SER A 134 6.09 -9.81 0.93
C SER A 134 5.10 -10.33 1.97
N MET A 135 3.80 -10.11 1.81
CA MET A 135 2.77 -10.72 2.67
C MET A 135 2.26 -12.04 2.06
N ASP A 136 2.15 -13.06 2.90
CA ASP A 136 1.63 -14.39 2.54
C ASP A 136 0.11 -14.41 2.32
N PHE A 137 -0.65 -13.64 3.11
CA PHE A 137 -2.11 -13.60 3.07
C PHE A 137 -2.66 -12.40 2.29
N TRP A 138 -3.50 -12.69 1.30
CA TRP A 138 -4.02 -11.76 0.29
C TRP A 138 -5.51 -11.51 0.52
N LEU A 139 -5.83 -10.75 1.56
CA LEU A 139 -7.20 -10.32 1.83
C LEU A 139 -7.25 -8.83 2.16
N SER A 140 -8.20 -8.11 1.54
CA SER A 140 -8.49 -6.69 1.76
C SER A 140 -7.39 -5.71 1.29
N ARG A 141 -6.74 -5.96 0.15
CA ARG A 141 -5.81 -4.98 -0.45
C ARG A 141 -6.41 -3.67 -0.97
N PRO A 142 -7.72 -3.49 -1.23
CA PRO A 142 -8.23 -2.19 -1.64
C PRO A 142 -7.86 -1.06 -0.66
N ARG A 143 -7.75 -1.36 0.64
CA ARG A 143 -7.29 -0.40 1.66
C ARG A 143 -5.84 0.07 1.45
N TYR A 144 -5.01 -0.74 0.80
CA TYR A 144 -3.62 -0.42 0.49
C TYR A 144 -3.50 0.45 -0.77
N LEU A 145 -4.52 0.51 -1.63
CA LEU A 145 -4.56 1.49 -2.72
C LEU A 145 -4.55 2.93 -2.21
N LEU A 146 -5.15 3.20 -1.03
CA LEU A 146 -5.07 4.52 -0.39
C LEU A 146 -3.62 4.90 -0.04
N THR A 147 -2.81 3.94 0.37
CA THR A 147 -1.38 4.20 0.62
C THR A 147 -0.58 4.42 -0.67
N LEU A 148 -1.17 4.11 -1.83
CA LEU A 148 -0.60 4.32 -3.15
C LEU A 148 -1.11 5.60 -3.83
N PHE A 149 -1.71 6.52 -3.06
CA PHE A 149 -2.18 7.80 -3.58
C PHE A 149 -1.19 8.57 -4.46
N PRO A 150 0.15 8.51 -4.24
CA PRO A 150 1.08 9.24 -5.10
C PRO A 150 1.07 8.74 -6.55
N LEU A 151 0.64 7.50 -6.80
CA LEU A 151 0.45 6.97 -8.15
C LEU A 151 -0.69 7.69 -8.87
N PHE A 152 -1.81 8.00 -8.20
CA PHE A 152 -2.89 8.76 -8.82
C PHE A 152 -2.43 10.17 -9.23
N ILE A 153 -1.61 10.81 -8.39
CA ILE A 153 -0.99 12.11 -8.73
C ILE A 153 -0.01 11.96 -9.90
N ALA A 154 0.73 10.84 -9.98
CA ALA A 154 1.63 10.57 -11.09
C ALA A 154 0.90 10.34 -12.42
N VAL A 155 -0.29 9.74 -12.39
CA VAL A 155 -1.09 9.47 -13.59
C VAL A 155 -1.85 10.72 -14.07
N ALA A 156 -2.13 11.68 -13.19
CA ALA A 156 -2.91 12.88 -13.52
C ALA A 156 -2.45 13.65 -14.78
N PRO A 157 -1.15 13.91 -15.02
CA PRO A 157 -0.70 14.58 -16.24
C PRO A 157 -0.87 13.75 -17.53
N TRP A 158 -1.04 12.43 -17.42
CA TRP A 158 -1.36 11.59 -18.59
C TRP A 158 -2.84 11.67 -18.93
N ILE A 159 -3.70 11.69 -17.90
CA ILE A 159 -5.16 11.86 -18.01
C ILE A 159 -5.49 13.20 -18.64
N SER A 160 -4.81 14.28 -18.23
CA SER A 160 -5.08 15.65 -18.67
C SER A 160 -4.69 15.94 -20.13
N ARG A 161 -4.07 15.00 -20.85
CA ARG A 161 -3.59 15.19 -22.23
C ARG A 161 -4.66 14.98 -23.30
N GLY A 162 -5.87 14.56 -22.96
CA GLY A 162 -6.96 14.48 -23.92
C GLY A 162 -8.24 13.84 -23.36
N PRO A 163 -9.40 14.18 -23.95
CA PRO A 163 -10.71 13.74 -23.45
C PRO A 163 -10.89 12.22 -23.46
N LEU A 164 -10.30 11.52 -24.44
CA LEU A 164 -10.35 10.05 -24.52
C LEU A 164 -9.70 9.39 -23.30
N ARG A 165 -8.55 9.90 -22.83
CA ARG A 165 -7.83 9.32 -21.67
C ARG A 165 -8.58 9.55 -20.37
N LEU A 166 -9.18 10.73 -20.23
CA LEU A 166 -10.08 11.03 -19.13
C LEU A 166 -11.32 10.13 -19.15
N ALA A 167 -11.95 9.95 -20.31
CA ALA A 167 -13.10 9.06 -20.46
C ALA A 167 -12.75 7.62 -20.09
N LEU A 168 -11.62 7.09 -20.57
CA LEU A 168 -11.14 5.74 -20.21
C LEU A 168 -10.89 5.60 -18.71
N TYR A 169 -10.26 6.59 -18.08
CA TYR A 169 -9.99 6.58 -16.65
C TYR A 169 -11.29 6.62 -15.82
N LEU A 170 -12.24 7.50 -16.17
CA LEU A 170 -13.52 7.62 -15.49
C LEU A 170 -14.37 6.36 -15.67
N PHE A 171 -14.46 5.85 -16.90
CA PHE A 171 -15.19 4.63 -17.20
C PHE A 171 -14.61 3.44 -16.42
N GLY A 172 -13.29 3.25 -16.45
CA GLY A 172 -12.63 2.19 -15.68
C GLY A 172 -12.88 2.33 -14.18
N SER A 173 -12.76 3.54 -13.64
CA SER A 173 -13.00 3.81 -12.20
C SER A 173 -14.46 3.55 -11.81
N ALA A 174 -15.42 3.98 -12.63
CA ALA A 174 -16.85 3.78 -12.40
C ALA A 174 -17.25 2.31 -12.53
N ALA A 175 -16.71 1.58 -13.51
CA ALA A 175 -16.93 0.15 -13.67
C ALA A 175 -16.41 -0.64 -12.47
N LEU A 176 -15.18 -0.35 -12.03
CA LEU A 176 -14.60 -0.96 -10.83
C LEU A 176 -15.44 -0.65 -9.59
N PHE A 177 -15.85 0.60 -9.41
CA PHE A 177 -16.74 1.00 -8.32
C PHE A 177 -18.06 0.21 -8.35
N GLY A 178 -18.69 0.10 -9.53
CA GLY A 178 -19.92 -0.67 -9.71
C GLY A 178 -19.76 -2.16 -9.37
N ILE A 179 -18.65 -2.78 -9.78
CA ILE A 179 -18.33 -4.18 -9.43
C ILE A 179 -18.20 -4.35 -7.92
N TYR A 180 -17.42 -3.49 -7.25
CA TYR A 180 -17.26 -3.56 -5.80
C TYR A 180 -18.56 -3.27 -5.06
N TRP A 181 -19.36 -2.33 -5.56
CA TRP A 181 -20.66 -2.00 -5.00
C TRP A 181 -21.63 -3.19 -5.10
N ALA A 182 -21.67 -3.88 -6.24
CA ALA A 182 -22.48 -5.08 -6.43
C ALA A 182 -22.05 -6.23 -5.51
N LEU A 183 -20.73 -6.49 -5.41
CA LEU A 183 -20.18 -7.50 -4.50
C LEU A 183 -20.47 -7.16 -3.03
N TYR A 184 -20.42 -5.89 -2.67
CA TYR A 184 -20.77 -5.41 -1.34
C TYR A 184 -22.25 -5.67 -1.02
N LEU A 185 -23.15 -5.29 -1.93
CA LEU A 185 -24.59 -5.50 -1.77
C LEU A 185 -24.97 -6.99 -1.63
N ASN A 186 -24.22 -7.87 -2.31
CA ASN A 186 -24.45 -9.32 -2.24
C ASN A 186 -23.78 -10.01 -1.03
N ALA A 187 -23.16 -9.26 -0.12
CA ALA A 187 -22.37 -9.78 1.01
C ALA A 187 -21.19 -10.71 0.60
N GLN A 188 -20.79 -10.67 -0.68
CA GLN A 188 -19.70 -11.49 -1.24
C GLN A 188 -18.31 -10.86 -1.07
N TRP A 189 -18.22 -9.81 -0.25
CA TRP A 189 -16.97 -9.08 -0.01
C TRP A 189 -16.11 -9.71 1.09
N ALA A 190 -16.64 -10.68 1.84
CA ALA A 190 -16.00 -11.26 3.03
C ALA A 190 -15.82 -12.80 2.98
N HIS A 191 -16.08 -13.43 1.84
CA HIS A 191 -15.90 -14.87 1.63
C HIS A 191 -14.53 -15.20 1.03
#